data_AF-A0A8J7XWG9-F1
#
_entry.id   AF-A0A8J7XWG9-F1
#
_cell.length_a   1.000
_cell.length_b   1.000
_cell.length_c   1.000
_cell.angle_alpha   90.00
_cell.angle_beta   90.00
_cell.angle_gamma   90.00
#
_symmetry.space_group_name_H-M   'P 1'
#
loop_
_entity.id
_entity.type
_entity.pdbx_description
1 polymer ?
#
loop_
_entity_poly.entity_id
_entity_poly.type
_entity_poly.pdbx_seq_one_letter_code
_entity_poly.pdbx_strand_id
1 'polypeptide(L)'
;MKRIYIVCFILLFSLWTPMYAEDQHQATITAPAVERTADGLRGVLSYMTVVTQQGSGHIYIDTWPLAEVDIQGSARLAVQVACDVVHKNREQYDFFITVRSDSPIIGGPSAGGAMTVAIIASLQGWELSTDVVMSGTINPDETVGPVGGLYQKAQAASEVAHTFLVPDGQTTIVVEEQTVKQQGPFTYVTTSQKQLDLVEEGKTMGLQVEEVYDIREAVYYFTGHEIETPQVEAEPMKADFMKPYAQQQVERIEDEYESVNDSVQEYTGSYKGDLQRVLESAQEQISFSHTTYDAGNYYTSMSASYVAGLYITYARNLLLYFENPSVEEIFSDLTREIDSVYTMTTEEHPYGMTALQCIAAAQNRIFEAREYVKRAQGQQSAFSQIEYASYAERRMESAEYWLELAEEYQDGSEISQEVLRNAASSMLNTAELSLVYASSILSTGDLLNEAQSRLQNAQEQFVEEVYAASLFSAVESRVYCEVALISYSAQDEALDQKVDRARERATKAIETSRQQGIEPVLAVSFYELTQSIDDPTQSLIYLGYAEEVASMAKYIEAQPSLSVVTGEPSEGGSTSGSGTESSTPELPESEPAQQNDSSVGTLGILGAGIVIGILGSWFVMRLAHRQ
;
A
#
# COMPACT_ATOMS: atom_id res chain seq x y z
N MET A 1 49.42 -57.71 -2.35
CA MET A 1 48.68 -57.15 -1.20
C MET A 1 48.40 -55.65 -1.31
N LYS A 2 49.34 -54.77 -1.74
CA LYS A 2 49.09 -53.31 -1.85
C LYS A 2 47.98 -52.87 -2.83
N ARG A 3 47.70 -53.63 -3.90
CA ARG A 3 46.64 -53.28 -4.87
C ARG A 3 45.20 -53.57 -4.38
N ILE A 4 45.03 -54.45 -3.40
CA ILE A 4 43.69 -54.81 -2.87
C ILE A 4 43.22 -53.74 -1.86
N TYR A 5 44.13 -53.17 -1.08
CA TYR A 5 43.78 -52.10 -0.14
C TYR A 5 43.37 -50.79 -0.83
N ILE A 6 43.95 -50.46 -2.00
CA ILE A 6 43.57 -49.25 -2.75
C ILE A 6 42.17 -49.38 -3.35
N VAL A 7 41.79 -50.58 -3.82
CA VAL A 7 40.44 -50.82 -4.37
C VAL A 7 39.38 -50.81 -3.26
N CYS A 8 39.67 -51.36 -2.08
CA CYS A 8 38.78 -51.25 -0.91
C CYS A 8 38.66 -49.82 -0.38
N PHE A 9 39.73 -49.01 -0.43
CA PHE A 9 39.69 -47.61 0.04
C PHE A 9 38.89 -46.70 -0.91
N ILE A 10 38.94 -46.95 -2.23
CA ILE A 10 38.14 -46.22 -3.22
C ILE A 10 36.66 -46.62 -3.16
N LEU A 11 36.34 -47.90 -2.92
CA LEU A 11 34.96 -48.37 -2.73
C LEU A 11 34.33 -47.90 -1.41
N LEU A 12 35.12 -47.66 -0.37
CA LEU A 12 34.65 -47.06 0.89
C LEU A 12 34.46 -45.54 0.79
N PHE A 13 35.21 -44.84 -0.07
CA PHE A 13 35.02 -43.40 -0.31
C PHE A 13 33.83 -43.09 -1.23
N SER A 14 33.47 -44.01 -2.15
CA SER A 14 32.28 -43.85 -3.01
C SER A 14 30.94 -44.10 -2.27
N LEU A 15 30.98 -44.51 -1.00
CA LEU A 15 29.81 -44.69 -0.15
C LEU A 15 29.63 -43.54 0.86
N TRP A 16 30.44 -42.49 0.76
CA TRP A 16 30.47 -41.34 1.67
C TRP A 16 30.35 -39.99 0.95
N THR A 17 29.72 -39.97 -0.23
CA THR A 17 29.07 -38.72 -0.65
C THR A 17 27.78 -38.63 0.14
N PRO A 18 27.60 -37.67 1.07
CA PRO A 18 26.26 -37.30 1.47
C PRO A 18 25.55 -36.92 0.17
N MET A 19 24.63 -37.77 -0.26
CA MET A 19 23.64 -37.41 -1.24
C MET A 19 22.83 -36.33 -0.52
N TYR A 20 23.23 -35.07 -0.67
CA TYR A 20 22.33 -33.96 -0.41
C TYR A 20 21.21 -34.16 -1.42
N ALA A 21 20.15 -34.84 -0.98
CA ALA A 21 18.88 -34.74 -1.66
C ALA A 21 18.54 -33.25 -1.55
N GLU A 22 18.62 -32.56 -2.67
CA GLU A 22 18.05 -31.23 -2.80
C GLU A 22 16.57 -31.42 -2.52
N ASP A 23 16.08 -30.95 -1.36
CA ASP A 23 14.68 -31.05 -0.94
C ASP A 23 13.83 -30.18 -1.91
N GLN A 24 13.63 -30.68 -3.12
CA GLN A 24 12.70 -30.14 -4.09
C GLN A 24 11.32 -30.69 -3.76
N HIS A 25 10.47 -29.81 -3.25
CA HIS A 25 9.10 -30.14 -2.94
C HIS A 25 8.20 -29.60 -4.05
N GLN A 26 7.31 -30.46 -4.55
CA GLN A 26 6.38 -30.14 -5.62
C GLN A 26 4.95 -30.22 -5.10
N ALA A 27 4.12 -29.25 -5.44
CA ALA A 27 2.69 -29.28 -5.22
C ALA A 27 1.96 -28.98 -6.52
N THR A 28 0.87 -29.70 -6.80
CA THR A 28 0.02 -29.47 -7.96
C THR A 28 -1.41 -29.22 -7.49
N ILE A 29 -2.02 -28.14 -7.97
CA ILE A 29 -3.37 -27.74 -7.64
C ILE A 29 -4.18 -27.45 -8.91
N THR A 30 -5.49 -27.71 -8.83
CA THR A 30 -6.45 -27.42 -9.89
C THR A 30 -7.26 -26.18 -9.51
N ALA A 31 -7.37 -25.22 -10.43
CA ALA A 31 -8.15 -23.99 -10.24
C ALA A 31 -9.15 -23.81 -11.40
N PRO A 32 -10.45 -23.61 -11.11
CA PRO A 32 -11.44 -23.31 -12.13
C PRO A 32 -11.34 -21.84 -12.57
N ALA A 33 -11.50 -21.61 -13.86
CA ALA A 33 -11.53 -20.31 -14.51
C ALA A 33 -12.77 -20.20 -15.42
N VAL A 34 -12.96 -19.04 -16.04
CA VAL A 34 -14.07 -18.79 -16.97
C VAL A 34 -13.50 -18.38 -18.32
N GLU A 35 -14.01 -19.01 -19.37
CA GLU A 35 -13.74 -18.66 -20.75
C GLU A 35 -15.00 -18.08 -21.41
N ARG A 36 -14.83 -17.06 -22.26
CA ARG A 36 -15.91 -16.51 -23.07
C ARG A 36 -16.00 -17.23 -24.42
N THR A 37 -17.11 -17.92 -24.65
CA THR A 37 -17.40 -18.63 -25.91
C THR A 37 -18.52 -17.92 -26.68
N ALA A 38 -18.79 -18.38 -27.92
CA ALA A 38 -19.89 -17.86 -28.73
C ALA A 38 -21.28 -18.07 -28.11
N ASP A 39 -21.42 -19.11 -27.28
CA ASP A 39 -22.67 -19.51 -26.62
C ASP A 39 -22.80 -18.96 -25.19
N GLY A 40 -21.82 -18.19 -24.72
CA GLY A 40 -21.79 -17.60 -23.38
C GLY A 40 -20.53 -17.94 -22.59
N LEU A 41 -20.58 -17.72 -21.28
CA LEU A 41 -19.49 -18.04 -20.35
C LEU A 41 -19.47 -19.54 -20.04
N ARG A 42 -18.30 -20.16 -20.09
CA ARG A 42 -18.07 -21.57 -19.76
C ARG A 42 -16.96 -21.70 -18.73
N GLY A 43 -17.12 -22.63 -17.78
CA GLY A 43 -16.06 -22.99 -16.85
C GLY A 43 -14.98 -23.84 -17.52
N VAL A 44 -13.72 -23.55 -17.22
CA VAL A 44 -12.56 -24.34 -17.68
C VAL A 44 -11.64 -24.61 -16.49
N LEU A 45 -10.88 -25.70 -16.54
CA LEU A 45 -9.92 -26.04 -15.50
C LEU A 45 -8.51 -25.61 -15.91
N SER A 46 -7.76 -25.09 -14.94
CA SER A 46 -6.34 -24.81 -15.08
C SER A 46 -5.57 -25.59 -14.02
N TYR A 47 -4.42 -26.13 -14.42
CA TYR A 47 -3.55 -26.92 -13.56
C TYR A 47 -2.30 -26.10 -13.28
N MET A 48 -1.99 -25.93 -12.00
CA MET A 48 -0.83 -25.19 -11.54
C MET A 48 0.10 -26.13 -10.80
N THR A 49 1.35 -26.19 -11.20
CA THR A 49 2.40 -26.93 -10.50
C THR A 49 3.43 -25.95 -9.97
N VAL A 50 3.72 -26.06 -8.68
CA VAL A 50 4.71 -25.24 -8.00
C VAL A 50 5.84 -26.14 -7.52
N VAL A 51 7.07 -25.76 -7.86
CA VAL A 51 8.28 -26.34 -7.29
C VAL A 51 9.04 -25.23 -6.55
N THR A 52 9.41 -25.51 -5.32
CA THR A 52 10.28 -24.63 -4.52
C THR A 52 11.60 -25.33 -4.24
N GLN A 53 12.68 -24.55 -4.30
CA GLN A 53 14.03 -25.01 -4.01
C GLN A 53 14.81 -23.88 -3.37
N GLN A 54 15.92 -24.19 -2.68
CA GLN A 54 16.80 -23.14 -2.16
C GLN A 54 17.36 -22.30 -3.32
N GLY A 55 17.36 -20.98 -3.14
CA GLY A 55 17.66 -20.04 -4.21
C GLY A 55 17.85 -18.62 -3.70
N SER A 56 17.59 -17.64 -4.56
CA SER A 56 17.82 -16.21 -4.31
C SER A 56 16.55 -15.36 -4.46
N GLY A 57 15.37 -15.96 -4.30
CA GLY A 57 14.09 -15.24 -4.33
C GLY A 57 13.51 -15.07 -5.73
N HIS A 58 13.97 -15.81 -6.73
CA HIS A 58 13.47 -15.67 -8.10
C HIS A 58 12.12 -16.36 -8.28
N ILE A 59 11.23 -15.73 -9.05
CA ILE A 59 9.92 -16.28 -9.41
C ILE A 59 9.90 -16.51 -10.92
N TYR A 60 9.83 -17.77 -11.33
CA TYR A 60 9.74 -18.20 -12.70
C TYR A 60 8.32 -18.66 -13.00
N ILE A 61 7.73 -18.09 -14.05
CA ILE A 61 6.37 -18.43 -14.46
C ILE A 61 6.43 -18.97 -15.88
N ASP A 62 6.01 -20.22 -16.05
CA ASP A 62 5.85 -20.89 -17.33
C ASP A 62 4.35 -21.10 -17.57
N THR A 63 3.81 -20.42 -18.59
CA THR A 63 2.41 -20.57 -18.98
C THR A 63 2.29 -21.19 -20.36
N TRP A 64 1.39 -22.16 -20.47
CA TRP A 64 0.85 -22.66 -21.73
C TRP A 64 -0.65 -22.71 -21.54
N PRO A 65 -1.32 -21.60 -21.83
CA PRO A 65 -1.26 -20.79 -23.05
C PRO A 65 -0.71 -19.36 -22.80
N LEU A 66 -1.04 -18.36 -23.64
CA LEU A 66 -0.68 -16.96 -23.40
C LEU A 66 -1.31 -16.45 -22.09
N ALA A 67 -0.53 -15.70 -21.31
CA ALA A 67 -0.94 -15.16 -20.02
C ALA A 67 -1.05 -13.63 -20.05
N GLU A 68 -2.10 -13.12 -19.40
CA GLU A 68 -2.26 -11.70 -19.10
C GLU A 68 -1.31 -11.25 -17.97
N VAL A 69 -1.15 -9.93 -17.80
CA VAL A 69 -0.19 -9.34 -16.84
C VAL A 69 -0.54 -9.67 -15.39
N ASP A 70 -1.83 -9.80 -15.11
CA ASP A 70 -2.37 -10.07 -13.78
C ASP A 70 -1.98 -11.43 -13.19
N ILE A 71 -1.66 -12.43 -14.02
CA ILE A 71 -1.11 -13.72 -13.57
C ILE A 71 0.26 -13.52 -12.92
N GLN A 72 1.12 -12.67 -13.50
CA GLN A 72 2.44 -12.41 -12.94
C GLN A 72 2.34 -11.63 -11.62
N GLY A 73 1.42 -10.65 -11.56
CA GLY A 73 1.13 -9.93 -10.31
C GLY A 73 0.60 -10.87 -9.23
N SER A 74 -0.37 -11.72 -9.58
CA SER A 74 -0.95 -12.70 -8.65
C SER A 74 0.08 -13.69 -8.13
N ALA A 75 1.02 -14.15 -8.97
CA ALA A 75 2.08 -15.05 -8.55
C ALA A 75 3.04 -14.40 -7.55
N ARG A 76 3.41 -13.13 -7.77
CA ARG A 76 4.27 -12.39 -6.85
C ARG A 76 3.60 -12.21 -5.48
N LEU A 77 2.34 -11.80 -5.48
CA LEU A 77 1.57 -11.65 -4.24
C LEU A 77 1.36 -13.00 -3.54
N ALA A 78 1.07 -14.07 -4.29
CA ALA A 78 0.93 -15.42 -3.74
C ALA A 78 2.23 -15.92 -3.10
N VAL A 79 3.40 -15.67 -3.69
CA VAL A 79 4.70 -15.99 -3.09
C VAL A 79 4.92 -15.21 -1.80
N GLN A 80 4.64 -13.90 -1.80
CA GLN A 80 4.75 -13.05 -0.63
C GLN A 80 3.88 -13.59 0.51
N VAL A 81 2.57 -13.71 0.28
CA VAL A 81 1.62 -14.18 1.28
C VAL A 81 1.96 -15.59 1.76
N ALA A 82 2.33 -16.51 0.86
CA ALA A 82 2.73 -17.87 1.25
C ALA A 82 3.94 -17.87 2.20
N CYS A 83 4.97 -17.07 1.89
CA CYS A 83 6.17 -16.95 2.72
C CYS A 83 5.86 -16.30 4.07
N ASP A 84 5.02 -15.27 4.09
CA ASP A 84 4.60 -14.57 5.31
C ASP A 84 3.81 -15.48 6.24
N VAL A 85 2.84 -16.23 5.69
CA VAL A 85 2.00 -17.19 6.42
C VAL A 85 2.83 -18.32 7.06
N VAL A 86 3.85 -18.82 6.36
CA VAL A 86 4.72 -19.90 6.86
C VAL A 86 6.02 -19.42 7.51
N HIS A 87 6.18 -18.09 7.68
CA HIS A 87 7.34 -17.43 8.27
C HIS A 87 8.68 -17.86 7.65
N LYS A 88 8.73 -18.01 6.32
CA LYS A 88 9.96 -18.31 5.58
C LYS A 88 10.47 -17.06 4.86
N ASN A 89 11.78 -16.87 4.86
CA ASN A 89 12.38 -15.79 4.08
C ASN A 89 12.32 -16.14 2.59
N ARG A 90 11.52 -15.39 1.83
CA ARG A 90 11.35 -15.57 0.37
C ARG A 90 12.69 -15.56 -0.39
N GLU A 91 13.69 -14.81 0.09
CA GLU A 91 14.98 -14.64 -0.59
C GLU A 91 15.87 -15.87 -0.52
N GLN A 92 15.48 -16.87 0.27
CA GLN A 92 16.20 -18.14 0.38
C GLN A 92 15.65 -19.21 -0.57
N TYR A 93 14.61 -18.89 -1.35
CA TYR A 93 13.92 -19.85 -2.20
C TYR A 93 13.68 -19.30 -3.62
N ASP A 94 13.84 -20.16 -4.61
CA ASP A 94 13.34 -19.90 -5.97
C ASP A 94 12.02 -20.65 -6.19
N PHE A 95 11.09 -20.02 -6.90
CA PHE A 95 9.74 -20.49 -7.13
C PHE A 95 9.52 -20.73 -8.61
N PHE A 96 9.20 -21.97 -8.98
CA PHE A 96 8.89 -22.36 -10.36
C PHE A 96 7.41 -22.69 -10.47
N ILE A 97 6.65 -21.80 -11.10
CA ILE A 97 5.20 -21.87 -11.24
C ILE A 97 4.86 -22.21 -12.69
N THR A 98 4.34 -23.40 -12.91
CA THR A 98 3.90 -23.88 -14.22
C THR A 98 2.38 -23.88 -14.29
N VAL A 99 1.81 -23.14 -15.24
CA VAL A 99 0.36 -23.07 -15.46
C VAL A 99 0.01 -23.68 -16.80
N ARG A 100 -0.96 -24.61 -16.79
CA ARG A 100 -1.48 -25.30 -17.98
C ARG A 100 -2.99 -25.18 -18.04
N SER A 101 -3.53 -24.78 -19.19
CA SER A 101 -4.98 -24.65 -19.42
C SER A 101 -5.33 -24.99 -20.87
N ASP A 102 -6.56 -25.45 -21.09
CA ASP A 102 -7.11 -25.70 -22.43
C ASP A 102 -7.69 -24.41 -23.08
N SER A 103 -7.85 -23.34 -22.31
CA SER A 103 -8.22 -22.01 -22.82
C SER A 103 -7.10 -21.46 -23.71
N PRO A 104 -7.34 -20.65 -24.76
CA PRO A 104 -6.26 -20.05 -25.56
C PRO A 104 -5.54 -18.89 -24.87
N ILE A 105 -6.16 -18.28 -23.85
CA ILE A 105 -5.63 -17.19 -23.04
C ILE A 105 -6.01 -17.45 -21.59
N ILE A 106 -5.09 -17.23 -20.67
CA ILE A 106 -5.35 -17.25 -19.23
C ILE A 106 -5.10 -15.85 -18.66
N GLY A 107 -5.97 -15.45 -17.74
CA GLY A 107 -5.92 -14.17 -17.05
C GLY A 107 -6.82 -14.22 -15.83
N GLY A 108 -6.82 -13.14 -15.07
CA GLY A 108 -7.61 -12.91 -13.87
C GLY A 108 -6.90 -13.32 -12.58
N PRO A 109 -7.00 -12.52 -11.51
CA PRO A 109 -6.41 -12.82 -10.20
C PRO A 109 -7.08 -13.99 -9.47
N SER A 110 -8.16 -14.56 -10.02
CA SER A 110 -9.07 -15.49 -9.33
C SER A 110 -8.49 -16.87 -8.99
N ALA A 111 -7.24 -17.13 -9.40
CA ALA A 111 -6.46 -18.31 -9.02
C ALA A 111 -5.40 -17.99 -7.95
N GLY A 112 -5.31 -16.74 -7.46
CA GLY A 112 -4.30 -16.29 -6.50
C GLY A 112 -4.35 -17.09 -5.19
N GLY A 113 -5.54 -17.35 -4.65
CA GLY A 113 -5.69 -18.19 -3.45
C GLY A 113 -5.19 -19.63 -3.68
N ALA A 114 -5.62 -20.27 -4.77
CA ALA A 114 -5.16 -21.62 -5.13
C ALA A 114 -3.64 -21.68 -5.34
N MET A 115 -3.07 -20.69 -6.03
CA MET A 115 -1.63 -20.60 -6.23
C MET A 115 -0.88 -20.47 -4.90
N THR A 116 -1.40 -19.66 -3.97
CA THR A 116 -0.84 -19.48 -2.63
C THR A 116 -0.85 -20.78 -1.83
N VAL A 117 -1.97 -21.54 -1.85
CA VAL A 117 -2.04 -22.88 -1.22
C VAL A 117 -0.96 -23.82 -1.79
N ALA A 118 -0.77 -23.83 -3.11
CA ALA A 118 0.25 -24.67 -3.74
C ALA A 118 1.68 -24.24 -3.37
N ILE A 119 1.95 -22.95 -3.25
CA ILE A 119 3.25 -22.45 -2.80
C ILE A 119 3.49 -22.85 -1.34
N ILE A 120 2.50 -22.70 -0.45
CA ILE A 120 2.59 -23.13 0.96
C ILE A 120 2.88 -24.62 1.05
N ALA A 121 2.12 -25.45 0.33
CA ALA A 121 2.30 -26.90 0.33
C ALA A 121 3.66 -27.31 -0.23
N SER A 122 4.13 -26.65 -1.29
CA SER A 122 5.49 -26.86 -1.81
C SER A 122 6.54 -26.46 -0.76
N LEU A 123 6.47 -25.27 -0.16
CA LEU A 123 7.42 -24.83 0.86
C LEU A 123 7.48 -25.75 2.08
N GLN A 124 6.36 -26.37 2.45
CA GLN A 124 6.26 -27.25 3.62
C GLN A 124 6.43 -28.74 3.31
N GLY A 125 6.49 -29.11 2.02
CA GLY A 125 6.51 -30.52 1.60
C GLY A 125 5.19 -31.26 1.90
N TRP A 126 4.06 -30.55 1.90
CA TRP A 126 2.73 -31.12 2.14
C TRP A 126 2.08 -31.60 0.84
N GLU A 127 1.35 -32.72 0.92
CA GLU A 127 0.54 -33.20 -0.19
C GLU A 127 -0.82 -32.48 -0.21
N LEU A 128 -1.27 -32.09 -1.41
CA LEU A 128 -2.57 -31.47 -1.62
C LEU A 128 -3.62 -32.52 -1.98
N SER A 129 -4.79 -32.43 -1.33
CA SER A 129 -5.97 -33.19 -1.73
C SER A 129 -6.38 -32.82 -3.15
N THR A 130 -6.55 -33.82 -4.02
CA THR A 130 -7.12 -33.64 -5.36
C THR A 130 -8.63 -33.53 -5.34
N ASP A 131 -9.27 -33.72 -4.18
CA ASP A 131 -10.72 -33.71 -4.00
C ASP A 131 -11.30 -32.35 -3.59
N VAL A 132 -10.41 -31.36 -3.50
CA VAL A 132 -10.73 -29.98 -3.17
C VAL A 132 -10.26 -29.10 -4.33
N VAL A 133 -11.09 -28.14 -4.71
CA VAL A 133 -10.74 -27.07 -5.64
C VAL A 133 -11.18 -25.74 -5.04
N MET A 134 -10.54 -24.65 -5.44
CA MET A 134 -10.91 -23.32 -4.94
C MET A 134 -10.83 -22.25 -6.01
N SER A 135 -11.62 -21.19 -5.85
CA SER A 135 -11.43 -19.94 -6.58
C SER A 135 -11.50 -18.77 -5.62
N GLY A 136 -10.61 -17.81 -5.80
CA GLY A 136 -10.46 -16.66 -4.92
C GLY A 136 -9.20 -15.89 -5.29
N THR A 137 -9.26 -14.56 -5.21
CA THR A 137 -8.02 -13.77 -5.21
C THR A 137 -7.30 -13.97 -3.89
N ILE A 138 -6.02 -13.61 -3.84
CA ILE A 138 -5.30 -13.51 -2.57
C ILE A 138 -5.05 -12.04 -2.29
N ASN A 139 -5.34 -11.59 -1.08
CA ASN A 139 -5.07 -10.23 -0.63
C ASN A 139 -3.77 -10.18 0.19
N PRO A 140 -3.12 -9.00 0.29
CA PRO A 140 -1.92 -8.82 1.13
C PRO A 140 -2.14 -9.13 2.62
N ASP A 141 -3.36 -8.95 3.12
CA ASP A 141 -3.79 -9.29 4.48
C ASP A 141 -4.12 -10.78 4.67
N GLU A 142 -3.69 -11.62 3.72
CA GLU A 142 -3.83 -13.08 3.70
C GLU A 142 -5.29 -13.57 3.49
N THR A 143 -6.25 -12.65 3.32
CA THR A 143 -7.65 -12.98 3.07
C THR A 143 -7.90 -13.45 1.64
N VAL A 144 -8.91 -14.29 1.46
CA VAL A 144 -9.36 -14.76 0.13
C VAL A 144 -10.39 -13.78 -0.40
N GLY A 145 -10.06 -13.09 -1.50
CA GLY A 145 -10.91 -12.04 -2.06
C GLY A 145 -11.90 -12.53 -3.12
N PRO A 146 -12.92 -11.70 -3.44
CA PRO A 146 -14.06 -12.09 -4.25
C PRO A 146 -13.70 -12.32 -5.72
N VAL A 147 -14.49 -13.16 -6.39
CA VAL A 147 -14.28 -13.50 -7.80
C VAL A 147 -15.59 -13.53 -8.58
N GLY A 148 -15.48 -13.34 -9.90
CA GLY A 148 -16.61 -13.47 -10.83
C GLY A 148 -16.81 -14.91 -11.34
N GLY A 149 -18.02 -15.16 -11.85
CA GLY A 149 -18.36 -16.38 -12.60
C GLY A 149 -18.36 -17.67 -11.78
N LEU A 150 -18.67 -17.57 -10.48
CA LEU A 150 -18.65 -18.71 -9.56
C LEU A 150 -19.59 -19.86 -9.99
N TYR A 151 -20.72 -19.57 -10.63
CA TYR A 151 -21.60 -20.62 -11.17
C TYR A 151 -20.87 -21.48 -12.22
N GLN A 152 -20.27 -20.85 -13.23
CA GLN A 152 -19.52 -21.57 -14.28
C GLN A 152 -18.31 -22.30 -13.70
N LYS A 153 -17.64 -21.71 -12.72
CA LYS A 153 -16.51 -22.33 -12.02
C LYS A 153 -16.94 -23.55 -11.20
N ALA A 154 -18.07 -23.48 -10.51
CA ALA A 154 -18.64 -24.60 -9.77
C ALA A 154 -19.01 -25.77 -10.70
N GLN A 155 -19.54 -25.47 -11.90
CA GLN A 155 -19.79 -26.50 -12.90
C GLN A 155 -18.50 -27.23 -13.29
N ALA A 156 -17.42 -26.51 -13.60
CA ALA A 156 -16.13 -27.12 -13.91
C ALA A 156 -15.51 -27.86 -12.71
N ALA A 157 -15.64 -27.31 -11.50
CA ALA A 157 -15.18 -27.92 -10.26
C ALA A 157 -15.84 -29.28 -10.00
N SER A 158 -17.16 -29.38 -10.25
CA SER A 158 -17.93 -30.62 -10.06
C SER A 158 -17.48 -31.78 -10.94
N GLU A 159 -16.72 -31.52 -12.00
CA GLU A 159 -16.17 -32.56 -12.88
C GLU A 159 -14.96 -33.28 -12.26
N VAL A 160 -14.28 -32.68 -11.28
CA VAL A 160 -12.98 -33.15 -10.78
C VAL A 160 -12.85 -33.27 -9.26
N ALA A 161 -13.74 -32.64 -8.48
CA ALA A 161 -13.65 -32.60 -7.02
C ALA A 161 -15.03 -32.63 -6.36
N HIS A 162 -15.09 -33.10 -5.11
CA HIS A 162 -16.32 -33.07 -4.30
C HIS A 162 -16.45 -31.80 -3.47
N THR A 163 -15.36 -31.06 -3.19
CA THR A 163 -15.40 -29.80 -2.42
C THR A 163 -14.92 -28.62 -3.25
N PHE A 164 -15.69 -27.54 -3.27
CA PHE A 164 -15.34 -26.27 -3.90
C PHE A 164 -15.34 -25.13 -2.88
N LEU A 165 -14.14 -24.60 -2.62
CA LEU A 165 -13.97 -23.45 -1.74
C LEU A 165 -14.18 -22.16 -2.50
N VAL A 166 -15.01 -21.28 -1.96
CA VAL A 166 -15.29 -19.94 -2.50
C VAL A 166 -15.00 -18.88 -1.45
N PRO A 167 -14.77 -17.61 -1.86
CA PRO A 167 -14.53 -16.54 -0.90
C PRO A 167 -15.75 -16.35 0.00
N ASP A 168 -15.50 -15.99 1.25
CA ASP A 168 -16.53 -15.70 2.24
C ASP A 168 -17.57 -14.69 1.72
N GLY A 169 -18.84 -14.94 2.03
CA GLY A 169 -19.97 -14.12 1.57
C GLY A 169 -20.33 -14.24 0.08
N GLN A 170 -19.71 -15.15 -0.68
CA GLN A 170 -20.02 -15.36 -2.11
C GLN A 170 -20.82 -16.64 -2.42
N THR A 171 -21.44 -17.27 -1.42
CA THR A 171 -22.39 -18.37 -1.65
C THR A 171 -23.70 -17.93 -2.31
N THR A 172 -24.08 -16.64 -2.20
CA THR A 172 -25.24 -16.08 -2.91
C THR A 172 -24.78 -15.23 -4.08
N ILE A 173 -25.04 -15.67 -5.31
CA ILE A 173 -24.59 -14.98 -6.53
C ILE A 173 -25.76 -14.52 -7.41
N VAL A 174 -25.52 -13.50 -8.22
CA VAL A 174 -26.49 -13.02 -9.21
C VAL A 174 -26.14 -13.59 -10.58
N VAL A 175 -27.06 -14.33 -11.18
CA VAL A 175 -26.91 -14.89 -12.54
C VAL A 175 -27.88 -14.24 -13.51
N GLU A 176 -27.45 -14.10 -14.77
CA GLU A 176 -28.31 -13.64 -15.86
C GLU A 176 -29.10 -14.81 -16.46
N GLU A 177 -30.43 -14.73 -16.43
CA GLU A 177 -31.33 -15.69 -17.06
C GLU A 177 -31.89 -15.10 -18.36
N GLN A 178 -31.64 -15.78 -19.49
CA GLN A 178 -32.23 -15.39 -20.78
C GLN A 178 -33.51 -16.18 -21.04
N THR A 179 -34.65 -15.50 -21.01
CA THR A 179 -35.93 -16.10 -21.41
C THR A 179 -36.20 -15.80 -22.87
N VAL A 180 -36.26 -16.84 -23.70
CA VAL A 180 -36.61 -16.73 -25.12
C VAL A 180 -38.11 -16.94 -25.31
N LYS A 181 -38.85 -15.88 -25.64
CA LYS A 181 -40.28 -15.96 -25.99
C LYS A 181 -40.46 -15.75 -27.49
N GLN A 182 -40.97 -16.76 -28.17
CA GLN A 182 -41.34 -16.65 -29.57
C GLN A 182 -42.76 -16.07 -29.69
N GLN A 183 -42.91 -14.91 -30.34
CA GLN A 183 -44.21 -14.30 -30.62
C GLN A 183 -44.32 -14.02 -32.12
N GLY A 184 -45.03 -14.89 -32.83
CA GLY A 184 -45.16 -14.81 -34.28
C GLY A 184 -43.81 -15.00 -34.99
N PRO A 185 -43.46 -14.18 -36.01
CA PRO A 185 -42.17 -14.30 -36.71
C PRO A 185 -40.98 -13.73 -35.93
N PHE A 186 -41.19 -13.20 -34.72
CA PHE A 186 -40.15 -12.55 -33.92
C PHE A 186 -39.80 -13.38 -32.67
N THR A 187 -38.50 -13.42 -32.36
CA THR A 187 -37.95 -14.02 -31.14
C THR A 187 -37.57 -12.88 -30.19
N TYR A 188 -38.19 -12.86 -29.02
CA TYR A 188 -37.87 -11.90 -27.96
C TYR A 188 -36.97 -12.60 -26.93
N VAL A 189 -35.74 -12.14 -26.81
CA VAL A 189 -34.81 -12.56 -25.75
C VAL A 189 -34.93 -11.53 -24.63
N THR A 190 -35.38 -11.95 -23.44
CA THR A 190 -35.45 -11.10 -22.26
C THR A 190 -34.41 -11.58 -21.26
N THR A 191 -33.45 -10.73 -20.90
CA THR A 191 -32.48 -11.00 -19.84
C THR A 191 -33.01 -10.50 -18.51
N SER A 192 -33.09 -11.37 -17.51
CA SER A 192 -33.45 -11.02 -16.12
C SER A 192 -32.37 -11.47 -15.14
N GLN A 193 -32.17 -10.73 -14.06
CA GLN A 193 -31.25 -11.12 -12.99
C GLN A 193 -31.98 -12.00 -11.97
N LYS A 194 -31.34 -13.10 -11.56
CA LYS A 194 -31.86 -14.01 -10.54
C LYS A 194 -30.78 -14.24 -9.48
N GLN A 195 -31.15 -14.13 -8.21
CA GLN A 195 -30.30 -14.59 -7.11
C GLN A 195 -30.30 -16.11 -7.06
N LEU A 196 -29.11 -16.69 -6.95
CA LEU A 196 -28.87 -18.11 -6.97
C LEU A 196 -27.99 -18.47 -5.78
N ASP A 197 -28.45 -19.46 -5.01
CA ASP A 197 -27.72 -20.06 -3.90
C ASP A 197 -26.78 -21.12 -4.45
N LEU A 198 -25.49 -20.84 -4.40
CA LEU A 198 -24.44 -21.70 -4.95
C LEU A 198 -24.28 -22.98 -4.13
N VAL A 199 -24.63 -22.98 -2.84
CA VAL A 199 -24.58 -24.18 -1.99
C VAL A 199 -25.65 -25.17 -2.42
N GLU A 200 -26.88 -24.69 -2.64
CA GLU A 200 -27.97 -25.55 -3.12
C GLU A 200 -27.72 -26.05 -4.55
N GLU A 201 -27.24 -25.19 -5.44
CA GLU A 201 -26.90 -25.60 -6.81
C GLU A 201 -25.72 -26.57 -6.84
N GLY A 202 -24.69 -26.36 -6.02
CA GLY A 202 -23.56 -27.28 -5.87
C GLY A 202 -24.03 -28.68 -5.49
N LYS A 203 -24.97 -28.82 -4.55
CA LYS A 203 -25.56 -30.12 -4.17
C LYS A 203 -26.19 -30.83 -5.37
N THR A 204 -26.82 -30.10 -6.30
CA THR A 204 -27.38 -30.70 -7.52
C THR A 204 -26.32 -31.21 -8.48
N MET A 205 -25.12 -30.63 -8.43
CA MET A 205 -23.94 -31.02 -9.21
C MET A 205 -23.10 -32.11 -8.52
N GLY A 206 -23.46 -32.50 -7.29
CA GLY A 206 -22.64 -33.41 -6.47
C GLY A 206 -21.42 -32.75 -5.83
N LEU A 207 -21.45 -31.43 -5.71
CA LEU A 207 -20.36 -30.58 -5.21
C LEU A 207 -20.76 -29.92 -3.88
N GLN A 208 -19.93 -30.07 -2.86
CA GLN A 208 -20.03 -29.35 -1.59
C GLN A 208 -19.34 -27.99 -1.74
N VAL A 209 -20.09 -26.91 -1.55
CA VAL A 209 -19.56 -25.55 -1.62
C VAL A 209 -19.35 -25.05 -0.20
N GLU A 210 -18.12 -24.64 0.12
CA GLU A 210 -17.74 -24.12 1.43
C GLU A 210 -17.11 -22.73 1.27
N GLU A 211 -17.42 -21.84 2.20
CA GLU A 211 -16.80 -20.51 2.27
C GLU A 211 -15.47 -20.60 3.00
N VAL A 212 -14.48 -19.86 2.51
CA VAL A 212 -13.20 -19.64 3.20
C VAL A 212 -12.93 -18.15 3.29
N TYR A 213 -12.56 -17.71 4.49
CA TYR A 213 -12.25 -16.32 4.76
C TYR A 213 -10.79 -16.00 4.43
N ASP A 214 -9.85 -16.87 4.84
CA ASP A 214 -8.43 -16.68 4.60
C ASP A 214 -7.70 -17.92 4.09
N ILE A 215 -6.44 -17.70 3.73
CA ILE A 215 -5.61 -18.73 3.11
C ILE A 215 -5.30 -19.90 4.06
N ARG A 216 -5.32 -19.69 5.39
CA ARG A 216 -5.04 -20.77 6.36
C ARG A 216 -6.17 -21.78 6.39
N GLU A 217 -7.42 -21.31 6.33
CA GLU A 217 -8.59 -22.18 6.19
C GLU A 217 -8.50 -23.00 4.91
N ALA A 218 -8.19 -22.35 3.77
CA ALA A 218 -8.01 -23.05 2.50
C ALA A 218 -6.91 -24.12 2.59
N VAL A 219 -5.74 -23.80 3.17
CA VAL A 219 -4.66 -24.78 3.39
C VAL A 219 -5.13 -25.95 4.24
N TYR A 220 -5.92 -25.71 5.29
CA TYR A 220 -6.48 -26.78 6.12
C TYR A 220 -7.40 -27.72 5.32
N TYR A 221 -8.30 -27.19 4.49
CA TYR A 221 -9.15 -28.02 3.61
C TYR A 221 -8.32 -28.86 2.63
N PHE A 222 -7.24 -28.30 2.08
CA PHE A 222 -6.39 -28.99 1.11
C PHE A 222 -5.44 -30.02 1.73
N THR A 223 -4.97 -29.81 2.95
CA THR A 223 -3.84 -30.57 3.52
C THR A 223 -4.15 -31.27 4.84
N GLY A 224 -5.18 -30.83 5.56
CA GLY A 224 -5.46 -31.23 6.95
C GLY A 224 -4.50 -30.64 7.98
N HIS A 225 -3.57 -29.77 7.58
CA HIS A 225 -2.64 -29.09 8.48
C HIS A 225 -3.17 -27.71 8.88
N GLU A 226 -3.19 -27.45 10.19
CA GLU A 226 -3.44 -26.13 10.72
C GLU A 226 -2.13 -25.33 10.74
N ILE A 227 -2.18 -24.08 10.28
CA ILE A 227 -1.10 -23.10 10.43
C ILE A 227 -1.49 -22.19 11.58
N GLU A 228 -0.65 -22.10 12.60
CA GLU A 228 -0.91 -21.22 13.75
C GLU A 228 -1.07 -19.77 13.29
N THR A 229 -2.17 -19.15 13.70
CA THR A 229 -2.33 -17.70 13.63
C THR A 229 -1.57 -17.13 14.82
N PRO A 230 -0.54 -16.28 14.63
CA PRO A 230 0.10 -15.62 15.75
C PRO A 230 -0.93 -14.69 16.39
N GLN A 231 -1.55 -15.11 17.49
CA GLN A 231 -2.42 -14.23 18.28
C GLN A 231 -1.51 -13.28 19.08
N VAL A 232 -1.14 -12.19 18.45
CA VAL A 232 -0.57 -11.04 19.16
C VAL A 232 -1.76 -10.22 19.61
N GLU A 233 -2.05 -10.19 20.91
CA GLU A 233 -2.99 -9.18 21.42
C GLU A 233 -2.46 -7.81 21.01
N ALA A 234 -3.23 -7.12 20.17
CA ALA A 234 -2.90 -5.78 19.71
C ALA A 234 -3.04 -4.82 20.90
N GLU A 235 -1.96 -4.63 21.64
CA GLU A 235 -1.90 -3.64 22.70
C GLU A 235 -1.79 -2.23 22.10
N PRO A 236 -2.55 -1.23 22.61
CA PRO A 236 -2.46 0.13 22.12
C PRO A 236 -1.04 0.67 22.22
N MET A 237 -0.42 0.97 21.06
CA MET A 237 0.90 1.59 21.03
C MET A 237 0.81 3.05 21.42
N LYS A 238 1.75 3.51 22.25
CA LYS A 238 1.87 4.90 22.70
C LYS A 238 3.22 5.46 22.27
N ALA A 239 3.20 6.63 21.65
CA ALA A 239 4.37 7.41 21.30
C ALA A 239 4.87 8.20 22.53
N ASP A 240 5.13 7.52 23.65
CA ASP A 240 5.53 8.16 24.92
C ASP A 240 6.79 9.03 24.78
N PHE A 241 7.69 8.65 23.86
CA PHE A 241 8.89 9.43 23.52
C PHE A 241 8.54 10.82 22.95
N MET A 242 7.33 11.01 22.42
CA MET A 242 6.82 12.29 21.91
C MET A 242 6.19 13.18 22.99
N LYS A 243 6.15 12.76 24.26
CA LYS A 243 5.55 13.59 25.33
C LYS A 243 6.13 15.00 25.46
N PRO A 244 7.46 15.21 25.61
CA PRO A 244 8.01 16.56 25.81
C PRO A 244 7.77 17.45 24.58
N TYR A 245 7.85 16.82 23.42
CA TYR A 245 7.61 17.38 22.10
C TYR A 245 6.15 17.86 21.93
N ALA A 246 5.19 17.00 22.25
CA ALA A 246 3.77 17.34 22.22
C ALA A 246 3.46 18.49 23.17
N GLN A 247 4.05 18.50 24.37
CA GLN A 247 3.86 19.60 25.32
C GLN A 247 4.36 20.93 24.75
N GLN A 248 5.59 20.96 24.24
CA GLN A 248 6.17 22.16 23.62
C GLN A 248 5.32 22.66 22.44
N GLN A 249 4.80 21.75 21.61
CA GLN A 249 3.97 22.11 20.46
C GLN A 249 2.59 22.64 20.87
N VAL A 250 1.98 22.09 21.91
CA VAL A 250 0.73 22.62 22.48
C VAL A 250 0.94 24.03 23.03
N GLU A 251 1.99 24.25 23.84
CA GLU A 251 2.30 25.57 24.39
C GLU A 251 2.57 26.59 23.26
N ARG A 252 3.36 26.21 22.26
CA ARG A 252 3.66 27.06 21.10
C ARG A 252 2.41 27.43 20.31
N ILE A 253 1.50 26.48 20.06
CA ILE A 253 0.32 26.75 19.25
C ILE A 253 -0.71 27.63 19.96
N GLU A 254 -0.78 27.55 21.28
CA GLU A 254 -1.59 28.47 22.09
C GLU A 254 -1.06 29.89 22.03
N ASP A 255 0.26 30.08 22.16
CA ASP A 255 0.90 31.41 22.04
C ASP A 255 0.68 32.02 20.64
N GLU A 256 0.82 31.21 19.58
CA GLU A 256 0.53 31.65 18.20
C GLU A 256 -0.96 32.02 18.01
N TYR A 257 -1.86 31.21 18.57
CA TYR A 257 -3.30 31.46 18.53
C TYR A 257 -3.66 32.78 19.21
N GLU A 258 -3.17 33.02 20.42
CA GLU A 258 -3.44 34.24 21.17
C GLU A 258 -2.99 35.49 20.40
N SER A 259 -1.76 35.46 19.88
CA SER A 259 -1.18 36.55 19.07
C SER A 259 -2.01 36.88 17.82
N VAL A 260 -2.42 35.86 17.07
CA VAL A 260 -3.24 36.05 15.87
C VAL A 260 -4.67 36.46 16.23
N ASN A 261 -5.25 35.90 17.30
CA ASN A 261 -6.57 36.27 17.77
C ASN A 261 -6.63 37.75 18.19
N ASP A 262 -5.64 38.25 18.93
CA ASP A 262 -5.55 39.68 19.27
C ASP A 262 -5.57 40.55 18.01
N SER A 263 -4.78 40.18 17.00
CA SER A 263 -4.75 40.87 15.70
C SER A 263 -6.11 40.83 14.99
N VAL A 264 -6.82 39.70 15.03
CA VAL A 264 -8.19 39.58 14.48
C VAL A 264 -9.21 40.41 15.27
N GLN A 265 -9.06 40.54 16.60
CA GLN A 265 -9.93 41.38 17.41
C GLN A 265 -9.72 42.87 17.09
N GLU A 266 -8.50 43.29 16.81
CA GLU A 266 -8.18 44.67 16.40
C GLU A 266 -8.60 44.96 14.95
N TYR A 267 -8.62 43.95 14.07
CA TYR A 267 -9.04 44.11 12.69
C TYR A 267 -10.49 44.62 12.58
N THR A 268 -10.68 45.71 11.81
CA THR A 268 -11.99 46.35 11.58
C THR A 268 -12.50 46.21 10.14
N GLY A 269 -11.84 45.42 9.31
CA GLY A 269 -12.22 45.22 7.90
C GLY A 269 -13.41 44.28 7.71
N SER A 270 -13.86 44.13 6.46
CA SER A 270 -15.06 43.36 6.11
C SER A 270 -14.96 41.86 6.39
N TYR A 271 -13.74 41.32 6.43
CA TYR A 271 -13.47 39.88 6.61
C TYR A 271 -13.34 39.45 8.08
N LYS A 272 -13.64 40.33 9.05
CA LYS A 272 -13.49 40.02 10.48
C LYS A 272 -14.24 38.74 10.90
N GLY A 273 -15.49 38.61 10.47
CA GLY A 273 -16.30 37.43 10.78
C GLY A 273 -15.77 36.15 10.15
N ASP A 274 -15.08 36.24 9.01
CA ASP A 274 -14.47 35.10 8.35
C ASP A 274 -13.21 34.63 9.09
N LEU A 275 -12.35 35.57 9.48
CA LEU A 275 -11.17 35.30 10.31
C LEU A 275 -11.54 34.70 11.67
N GLN A 276 -12.61 35.19 12.29
CA GLN A 276 -13.14 34.61 13.54
C GLN A 276 -13.57 33.16 13.35
N ARG A 277 -14.26 32.81 12.25
CA ARG A 277 -14.64 31.42 11.96
C ARG A 277 -13.42 30.51 11.70
N VAL A 278 -12.38 31.04 11.06
CA VAL A 278 -11.11 30.31 10.89
C VAL A 278 -10.47 30.02 12.26
N LEU A 279 -10.40 31.02 13.14
CA LEU A 279 -9.87 30.84 14.50
C LEU A 279 -10.75 29.97 15.40
N GLU A 280 -12.07 29.95 15.20
CA GLU A 280 -12.94 28.96 15.87
C GLU A 280 -12.54 27.53 15.52
N SER A 281 -12.20 27.27 14.25
CA SER A 281 -11.72 25.96 13.79
C SER A 281 -10.36 25.61 14.40
N ALA A 282 -9.46 26.60 14.53
CA ALA A 282 -8.19 26.43 15.24
C ALA A 282 -8.42 26.06 16.72
N GLN A 283 -9.32 26.76 17.41
CA GLN A 283 -9.63 26.50 18.83
C GLN A 283 -10.25 25.11 19.05
N GLU A 284 -11.10 24.64 18.13
CA GLU A 284 -11.63 23.27 18.15
C GLU A 284 -10.47 22.25 18.12
N GLN A 285 -9.46 22.46 17.27
CA GLN A 285 -8.28 21.59 17.17
C GLN A 285 -7.32 21.70 18.36
N ILE A 286 -7.10 22.90 18.91
CA ILE A 286 -6.32 23.08 20.15
C ILE A 286 -6.96 22.31 21.31
N SER A 287 -8.30 22.39 21.43
CA SER A 287 -9.04 21.68 22.47
C SER A 287 -8.93 20.15 22.31
N PHE A 288 -8.96 19.67 21.06
CA PHE A 288 -8.74 18.25 20.74
C PHE A 288 -7.30 17.82 21.04
N SER A 289 -6.31 18.67 20.75
CA SER A 289 -4.91 18.43 21.08
C SER A 289 -4.69 18.24 22.59
N HIS A 290 -5.26 19.12 23.43
CA HIS A 290 -5.24 18.94 24.89
C HIS A 290 -5.88 17.65 25.34
N THR A 291 -7.07 17.34 24.81
CA THR A 291 -7.80 16.12 25.18
C THR A 291 -7.00 14.85 24.88
N THR A 292 -6.31 14.82 23.73
CA THR A 292 -5.50 13.68 23.31
C THR A 292 -4.17 13.62 24.04
N TYR A 293 -3.55 14.77 24.35
CA TYR A 293 -2.38 14.86 25.22
C TYR A 293 -2.66 14.28 26.61
N ASP A 294 -3.76 14.70 27.24
CA ASP A 294 -4.18 14.23 28.57
C ASP A 294 -4.51 12.73 28.58
N ALA A 295 -4.97 12.19 27.45
CA ALA A 295 -5.19 10.75 27.24
C ALA A 295 -3.89 9.96 26.93
N GLY A 296 -2.75 10.64 26.88
CA GLY A 296 -1.44 10.06 26.57
C GLY A 296 -1.23 9.72 25.10
N ASN A 297 -2.05 10.26 24.18
CA ASN A 297 -1.87 10.13 22.73
C ASN A 297 -1.06 11.33 22.21
N TYR A 298 0.24 11.32 22.44
CA TYR A 298 1.11 12.48 22.22
C TYR A 298 1.31 12.82 20.74
N TYR A 299 1.43 11.82 19.86
CA TYR A 299 1.52 12.07 18.43
C TYR A 299 0.18 12.55 17.85
N THR A 300 -0.95 11.99 18.31
CA THR A 300 -2.27 12.50 17.94
C THR A 300 -2.44 13.97 18.36
N SER A 301 -2.00 14.33 19.57
CA SER A 301 -1.98 15.72 20.04
C SER A 301 -1.14 16.61 19.14
N MET A 302 0.09 16.20 18.80
CA MET A 302 0.92 16.96 17.87
C MET A 302 0.29 17.13 16.49
N SER A 303 -0.38 16.08 15.98
CA SER A 303 -1.11 16.13 14.72
C SER A 303 -2.27 17.14 14.78
N ALA A 304 -3.03 17.16 15.87
CA ALA A 304 -4.07 18.16 16.11
C ALA A 304 -3.50 19.59 16.24
N SER A 305 -2.36 19.77 16.93
CA SER A 305 -1.67 21.05 17.02
C SER A 305 -1.19 21.54 15.65
N TYR A 306 -0.71 20.63 14.79
CA TYR A 306 -0.36 20.95 13.40
C TYR A 306 -1.59 21.47 12.63
N VAL A 307 -2.75 20.81 12.74
CA VAL A 307 -3.98 21.26 12.07
C VAL A 307 -4.48 22.59 12.63
N ALA A 308 -4.36 22.83 13.94
CA ALA A 308 -4.63 24.14 14.53
C ALA A 308 -3.70 25.22 13.93
N GLY A 309 -2.41 24.92 13.84
CA GLY A 309 -1.40 25.83 13.28
C GLY A 309 -1.67 26.23 11.85
N LEU A 310 -2.20 25.32 11.04
CA LEU A 310 -2.64 25.64 9.68
C LEU A 310 -3.73 26.71 9.64
N TYR A 311 -4.78 26.59 10.47
CA TYR A 311 -5.83 27.61 10.56
C TYR A 311 -5.27 28.96 11.04
N ILE A 312 -4.38 28.93 12.03
CA ILE A 312 -3.74 30.13 12.60
C ILE A 312 -2.87 30.83 11.56
N THR A 313 -2.04 30.06 10.84
CA THR A 313 -1.15 30.55 9.77
C THR A 313 -1.93 31.14 8.63
N TYR A 314 -3.01 30.49 8.22
CA TYR A 314 -3.89 31.01 7.19
C TYR A 314 -4.52 32.34 7.60
N ALA A 315 -5.05 32.44 8.83
CA ALA A 315 -5.58 33.69 9.36
C ALA A 315 -4.51 34.80 9.43
N ARG A 316 -3.29 34.47 9.88
CA ARG A 316 -2.16 35.40 9.95
C ARG A 316 -1.77 35.92 8.56
N ASN A 317 -1.63 35.03 7.58
CA ASN A 317 -1.24 35.40 6.22
C ASN A 317 -2.35 36.20 5.50
N LEU A 318 -3.63 35.94 5.81
CA LEU A 318 -4.74 36.78 5.36
C LEU A 318 -4.69 38.18 5.97
N LEU A 319 -4.40 38.31 7.27
CA LEU A 319 -4.23 39.62 7.91
C LEU A 319 -3.11 40.42 7.24
N LEU A 320 -1.94 39.80 7.01
CA LEU A 320 -0.82 40.41 6.28
C LEU A 320 -1.25 40.89 4.89
N TYR A 321 -1.98 40.05 4.15
CA TYR A 321 -2.50 40.41 2.83
C TYR A 321 -3.53 41.56 2.88
N PHE A 322 -4.37 41.64 3.91
CA PHE A 322 -5.32 42.73 4.07
C PHE A 322 -4.66 44.06 4.41
N GLU A 323 -3.52 44.04 5.09
CA GLU A 323 -2.69 45.23 5.35
C GLU A 323 -1.89 45.66 4.12
N ASN A 324 -1.26 44.68 3.44
CA ASN A 324 -0.49 44.89 2.22
C ASN A 324 -0.92 43.85 1.16
N PRO A 325 -1.77 44.23 0.17
CA PRO A 325 -2.33 43.32 -0.84
C PRO A 325 -1.33 42.78 -1.88
N SER A 326 -0.26 42.15 -1.40
CA SER A 326 0.81 41.55 -2.19
C SER A 326 1.12 40.16 -1.67
N VAL A 327 0.79 39.15 -2.47
CA VAL A 327 1.16 37.74 -2.20
C VAL A 327 2.65 37.48 -2.38
N GLU A 328 3.35 38.34 -3.15
CA GLU A 328 4.75 38.16 -3.52
C GLU A 328 5.67 38.18 -2.29
N GLU A 329 5.35 39.02 -1.30
CA GLU A 329 6.09 39.14 -0.05
C GLU A 329 6.04 37.82 0.72
N ILE A 330 4.84 37.24 0.86
CA ILE A 330 4.58 35.94 1.50
C ILE A 330 5.38 34.83 0.81
N PHE A 331 5.40 34.80 -0.53
CA PHE A 331 6.11 33.76 -1.28
C PHE A 331 7.63 33.89 -1.24
N SER A 332 8.16 35.11 -1.28
CA SER A 332 9.60 35.34 -1.39
C SER A 332 10.37 34.95 -0.13
N ASP A 333 9.74 35.08 1.04
CA ASP A 333 10.28 34.61 2.31
C ASP A 333 10.15 33.10 2.44
N LEU A 334 8.94 32.58 2.20
CA LEU A 334 8.64 31.16 2.31
C LEU A 334 9.50 30.28 1.39
N THR A 335 9.70 30.68 0.13
CA THR A 335 10.50 29.87 -0.83
C THR A 335 11.95 29.75 -0.36
N ARG A 336 12.52 30.83 0.17
CA ARG A 336 13.90 30.86 0.66
C ARG A 336 14.08 29.97 1.89
N GLU A 337 13.13 30.01 2.81
CA GLU A 337 13.14 29.18 4.02
C GLU A 337 13.00 27.71 3.65
N ILE A 338 12.08 27.37 2.74
CA ILE A 338 11.91 26.00 2.21
C ILE A 338 13.19 25.50 1.56
N ASP A 339 13.86 26.30 0.74
CA ASP A 339 15.13 25.90 0.10
C ASP A 339 16.27 25.68 1.12
N SER A 340 16.26 26.44 2.22
CA SER A 340 17.20 26.27 3.32
C SER A 340 16.95 24.95 4.06
N VAL A 341 15.71 24.68 4.46
CA VAL A 341 15.33 23.44 5.14
C VAL A 341 15.52 22.23 4.22
N TYR A 342 15.22 22.37 2.93
CA TYR A 342 15.49 21.34 1.93
C TYR A 342 16.95 20.94 1.94
N THR A 343 17.85 21.93 1.87
CA THR A 343 19.30 21.69 1.91
C THR A 343 19.69 20.94 3.19
N MET A 344 19.25 21.41 4.35
CA MET A 344 19.52 20.77 5.65
C MET A 344 19.07 19.31 5.68
N THR A 345 17.85 19.01 5.23
CA THR A 345 17.31 17.64 5.23
C THR A 345 18.02 16.71 4.25
N THR A 346 18.55 17.23 3.13
CA THR A 346 19.25 16.41 2.12
C THR A 346 20.72 16.18 2.43
N GLU A 347 21.35 17.06 3.21
CA GLU A 347 22.73 16.91 3.68
C GLU A 347 22.83 15.98 4.91
N GLU A 348 21.73 15.74 5.61
CA GLU A 348 21.69 14.88 6.79
C GLU A 348 21.82 13.39 6.44
N HIS A 349 22.71 12.69 7.14
CA HIS A 349 22.99 11.27 6.93
C HIS A 349 22.40 10.42 8.06
N PRO A 350 21.69 9.32 7.76
CA PRO A 350 21.08 8.48 8.79
C PRO A 350 22.10 7.51 9.43
N TYR A 351 22.26 7.63 10.74
CA TYR A 351 22.93 6.65 11.59
C TYR A 351 21.85 5.83 12.30
N GLY A 352 21.70 4.58 11.86
CA GLY A 352 20.65 3.69 12.33
C GLY A 352 19.27 3.90 11.69
N MET A 353 18.40 2.93 11.94
CA MET A 353 17.08 2.83 11.29
C MET A 353 16.08 3.85 11.85
N THR A 354 16.21 4.24 13.12
CA THR A 354 15.34 5.23 13.74
C THR A 354 15.62 6.63 13.19
N ALA A 355 16.90 7.04 13.08
CA ALA A 355 17.28 8.28 12.41
C ALA A 355 16.82 8.30 10.95
N LEU A 356 16.97 7.18 10.22
CA LEU A 356 16.46 7.07 8.84
C LEU A 356 14.96 7.38 8.74
N GLN A 357 14.15 6.85 9.64
CA GLN A 357 12.71 7.13 9.65
C GLN A 357 12.41 8.63 9.84
N CYS A 358 13.12 9.27 10.76
CA CYS A 358 12.97 10.70 11.01
C CYS A 358 13.44 11.56 9.83
N ILE A 359 14.62 11.25 9.26
CA ILE A 359 15.14 11.95 8.08
C ILE A 359 14.22 11.78 6.88
N ALA A 360 13.74 10.56 6.60
CA ALA A 360 12.79 10.33 5.51
C ALA A 360 11.47 11.09 5.73
N ALA A 361 10.97 11.12 6.98
CA ALA A 361 9.78 11.88 7.34
C ALA A 361 9.97 13.39 7.13
N ALA A 362 11.14 13.94 7.45
CA ALA A 362 11.50 15.34 7.21
C ALA A 362 11.61 15.64 5.71
N GLN A 363 12.35 14.80 4.97
CA GLN A 363 12.53 14.94 3.52
C GLN A 363 11.18 14.89 2.79
N ASN A 364 10.30 13.93 3.08
CA ASN A 364 8.98 13.87 2.44
C ASN A 364 8.15 15.15 2.70
N ARG A 365 8.19 15.70 3.91
CA ARG A 365 7.47 16.93 4.27
C ARG A 365 7.99 18.16 3.53
N ILE A 366 9.31 18.28 3.36
CA ILE A 366 9.87 19.42 2.62
C ILE A 366 9.64 19.31 1.11
N PHE A 367 9.59 18.10 0.55
CA PHE A 367 9.15 17.88 -0.83
C PHE A 367 7.68 18.31 -1.01
N GLU A 368 6.82 17.95 -0.07
CA GLU A 368 5.43 18.41 -0.08
C GLU A 368 5.32 19.93 0.05
N ALA A 369 6.13 20.57 0.91
CA ALA A 369 6.16 22.03 1.03
C ALA A 369 6.53 22.70 -0.30
N ARG A 370 7.57 22.21 -1.00
CA ARG A 370 7.97 22.68 -2.34
C ARG A 370 6.82 22.53 -3.35
N GLU A 371 6.13 21.41 -3.33
CA GLU A 371 4.98 21.16 -4.22
C GLU A 371 3.81 22.10 -3.92
N TYR A 372 3.50 22.34 -2.64
CA TYR A 372 2.45 23.28 -2.26
C TYR A 372 2.79 24.73 -2.64
N VAL A 373 4.06 25.15 -2.59
CA VAL A 373 4.47 26.46 -3.12
C VAL A 373 4.22 26.55 -4.63
N LYS A 374 4.58 25.51 -5.41
CA LYS A 374 4.30 25.47 -6.86
C LYS A 374 2.80 25.55 -7.14
N ARG A 375 1.99 24.79 -6.39
CA ARG A 375 0.51 24.81 -6.50
C ARG A 375 -0.06 26.17 -6.15
N ALA A 376 0.49 26.81 -5.12
CA ALA A 376 0.10 28.16 -4.71
C ALA A 376 0.36 29.15 -5.87
N GLN A 377 1.54 29.14 -6.48
CA GLN A 377 1.87 30.00 -7.62
C GLN A 377 0.96 29.80 -8.84
N GLY A 378 0.42 28.59 -9.03
CA GLY A 378 -0.52 28.25 -10.10
C GLY A 378 -1.97 28.72 -9.88
N GLN A 379 -2.33 29.18 -8.68
CA GLN A 379 -3.71 29.58 -8.37
C GLN A 379 -4.06 30.96 -8.93
N GLN A 380 -5.33 31.14 -9.31
CA GLN A 380 -5.85 32.43 -9.83
C GLN A 380 -6.27 33.42 -8.73
N SER A 381 -6.70 32.91 -7.57
CA SER A 381 -7.20 33.72 -6.45
C SER A 381 -6.12 33.90 -5.39
N ALA A 382 -5.90 35.15 -4.94
CA ALA A 382 -4.98 35.43 -3.84
C ALA A 382 -5.32 34.63 -2.56
N PHE A 383 -6.60 34.36 -2.30
CA PHE A 383 -7.01 33.54 -1.17
C PHE A 383 -6.50 32.10 -1.28
N SER A 384 -6.64 31.48 -2.47
CA SER A 384 -6.15 30.12 -2.72
C SER A 384 -4.61 30.06 -2.75
N GLN A 385 -3.96 31.12 -3.23
CA GLN A 385 -2.50 31.27 -3.15
C GLN A 385 -2.04 31.27 -1.69
N ILE A 386 -2.66 32.10 -0.84
CA ILE A 386 -2.34 32.21 0.59
C ILE A 386 -2.66 30.90 1.32
N GLU A 387 -3.75 30.23 0.96
CA GLU A 387 -4.11 28.92 1.50
C GLU A 387 -2.98 27.91 1.28
N TYR A 388 -2.61 27.61 0.03
CA TYR A 388 -1.53 26.67 -0.27
C TYR A 388 -0.17 27.11 0.28
N ALA A 389 0.13 28.41 0.31
CA ALA A 389 1.34 28.93 0.94
C ALA A 389 1.38 28.63 2.45
N SER A 390 0.25 28.78 3.13
CA SER A 390 0.13 28.48 4.57
C SER A 390 0.31 26.99 4.84
N TYR A 391 -0.17 26.11 3.94
CA TYR A 391 0.12 24.67 4.00
C TYR A 391 1.60 24.37 3.81
N ALA A 392 2.25 24.99 2.81
CA ALA A 392 3.67 24.80 2.56
C ALA A 392 4.53 25.22 3.76
N GLU A 393 4.21 26.36 4.37
CA GLU A 393 4.89 26.86 5.57
C GLU A 393 4.77 25.88 6.74
N ARG A 394 3.56 25.40 7.04
CA ARG A 394 3.37 24.41 8.11
C ARG A 394 4.04 23.07 7.79
N ARG A 395 4.06 22.62 6.53
CA ARG A 395 4.80 21.40 6.15
C ARG A 395 6.30 21.57 6.32
N MET A 396 6.86 22.73 5.99
CA MET A 396 8.27 23.05 6.24
C MET A 396 8.61 22.99 7.74
N GLU A 397 7.84 23.65 8.61
CA GLU A 397 8.06 23.59 10.06
C GLU A 397 7.96 22.15 10.60
N SER A 398 7.04 21.35 10.06
CA SER A 398 6.96 19.94 10.43
C SER A 398 8.18 19.15 9.96
N ALA A 399 8.83 19.53 8.85
CA ALA A 399 10.07 18.90 8.39
C ALA A 399 11.23 19.21 9.33
N GLU A 400 11.36 20.47 9.78
CA GLU A 400 12.35 20.87 10.78
C GLU A 400 12.22 20.05 12.06
N TYR A 401 10.98 19.85 12.53
CA TYR A 401 10.72 19.05 13.72
C TYR A 401 11.20 17.61 13.63
N TRP A 402 10.95 16.96 12.49
CA TRP A 402 11.40 15.59 12.26
C TRP A 402 12.92 15.52 12.08
N LEU A 403 13.55 16.59 11.59
CA LEU A 403 15.00 16.68 11.51
C LEU A 403 15.62 16.83 12.91
N GLU A 404 15.08 17.70 13.77
CA GLU A 404 15.49 17.81 15.18
C GLU A 404 15.35 16.48 15.91
N LEU A 405 14.24 15.77 15.70
CA LEU A 405 14.05 14.44 16.26
C LEU A 405 15.10 13.44 15.73
N ALA A 406 15.47 13.53 14.45
CA ALA A 406 16.49 12.65 13.89
C ALA A 406 17.83 12.80 14.62
N GLU A 407 18.24 14.03 14.95
CA GLU A 407 19.50 14.33 15.67
C GLU A 407 19.59 13.59 17.01
N GLU A 408 18.46 13.40 17.71
CA GLU A 408 18.41 12.67 18.98
C GLU A 408 18.52 11.15 18.84
N TYR A 409 18.20 10.61 17.66
CA TYR A 409 18.21 9.19 17.35
C TYR A 409 19.35 8.77 16.40
N GLN A 410 20.37 9.61 16.22
CA GLN A 410 21.60 9.29 15.47
C GLN A 410 22.46 8.26 16.25
N ASP A 411 22.04 7.00 16.23
CA ASP A 411 22.73 5.87 16.88
C ASP A 411 22.96 4.69 15.92
N GLY A 412 24.06 3.96 16.11
CA GLY A 412 24.43 2.83 15.26
C GLY A 412 25.29 3.22 14.06
N SER A 413 25.29 2.37 13.03
CA SER A 413 26.10 2.55 11.82
C SER A 413 25.41 3.45 10.80
N GLU A 414 26.20 4.25 10.10
CA GLU A 414 25.74 5.00 8.93
C GLU A 414 25.12 4.04 7.88
N ILE A 415 23.92 4.38 7.42
CA ILE A 415 23.29 3.71 6.27
C ILE A 415 23.73 4.47 5.02
N SER A 416 24.62 3.87 4.24
CA SER A 416 25.25 4.56 3.12
C SER A 416 24.24 4.92 2.01
N GLN A 417 24.56 5.97 1.26
CA GLN A 417 23.79 6.38 0.07
C GLN A 417 23.63 5.25 -0.96
N GLU A 418 24.63 4.37 -1.10
CA GLU A 418 24.53 3.20 -1.98
C GLU A 418 23.48 2.19 -1.50
N VAL A 419 23.44 1.92 -0.20
CA VAL A 419 22.44 1.02 0.41
C VAL A 419 21.04 1.62 0.25
N LEU A 420 20.88 2.91 0.52
CA LEU A 420 19.60 3.62 0.36
C LEU A 420 19.15 3.62 -1.10
N ARG A 421 20.05 3.88 -2.05
CA ARG A 421 19.76 3.82 -3.49
C ARG A 421 19.25 2.45 -3.90
N ASN A 422 19.91 1.38 -3.46
CA ASN A 422 19.52 0.01 -3.80
C ASN A 422 18.15 -0.34 -3.21
N ALA A 423 17.92 0.00 -1.93
CA ALA A 423 16.64 -0.19 -1.26
C ALA A 423 15.51 0.60 -1.94
N ALA A 424 15.71 1.89 -2.24
CA ALA A 424 14.73 2.74 -2.91
C ALA A 424 14.42 2.23 -4.32
N SER A 425 15.43 1.84 -5.11
CA SER A 425 15.25 1.26 -6.44
C SER A 425 14.42 -0.04 -6.40
N SER A 426 14.72 -0.91 -5.43
CA SER A 426 13.99 -2.16 -5.22
C SER A 426 12.52 -1.90 -4.84
N MET A 427 12.28 -0.96 -3.92
CA MET A 427 10.93 -0.61 -3.48
C MET A 427 10.13 0.11 -4.57
N LEU A 428 10.75 0.98 -5.37
CA LEU A 428 10.12 1.62 -6.52
C LEU A 428 9.58 0.60 -7.52
N ASN A 429 10.40 -0.39 -7.88
CA ASN A 429 9.97 -1.48 -8.74
C ASN A 429 8.82 -2.28 -8.11
N THR A 430 8.89 -2.53 -6.80
CA THR A 430 7.83 -3.21 -6.05
C THR A 430 6.51 -2.41 -6.06
N ALA A 431 6.58 -1.11 -5.84
CA ALA A 431 5.43 -0.20 -5.85
C ALA A 431 4.81 -0.09 -7.26
N GLU A 432 5.64 0.04 -8.30
CA GLU A 432 5.19 0.07 -9.70
C GLU A 432 4.46 -1.22 -10.09
N LEU A 433 5.02 -2.38 -9.73
CA LEU A 433 4.37 -3.67 -9.97
C LEU A 433 3.06 -3.80 -9.17
N SER A 434 3.02 -3.30 -7.95
CA SER A 434 1.82 -3.31 -7.11
C SER A 434 0.71 -2.44 -7.72
N LEU A 435 1.06 -1.27 -8.25
CA LEU A 435 0.13 -0.37 -8.92
C LEU A 435 -0.41 -0.97 -10.22
N VAL A 436 0.45 -1.58 -11.04
CA VAL A 436 0.05 -2.27 -12.27
C VAL A 436 -0.92 -3.41 -11.95
N TYR A 437 -0.62 -4.20 -10.91
CA TYR A 437 -1.49 -5.28 -10.46
C TYR A 437 -2.83 -4.75 -9.96
N ALA A 438 -2.84 -3.80 -9.02
CA ALA A 438 -4.08 -3.25 -8.47
C ALA A 438 -4.95 -2.60 -9.56
N SER A 439 -4.34 -1.89 -10.51
CA SER A 439 -5.02 -1.27 -11.65
C SER A 439 -5.57 -2.28 -12.67
N SER A 440 -5.09 -3.52 -12.67
CA SER A 440 -5.64 -4.60 -13.51
C SER A 440 -6.93 -5.18 -12.93
N ILE A 441 -7.11 -5.08 -11.61
CA ILE A 441 -8.26 -5.63 -10.87
C ILE A 441 -9.35 -4.57 -10.71
N LEU A 442 -8.95 -3.35 -10.38
CA LEU A 442 -9.84 -2.26 -10.01
C LEU A 442 -9.96 -1.27 -11.16
N SER A 443 -11.17 -0.77 -11.41
CA SER A 443 -11.33 0.48 -12.17
C SER A 443 -10.71 1.65 -11.39
N THR A 444 -10.25 2.69 -12.09
CA THR A 444 -9.67 3.90 -11.46
C THR A 444 -10.54 4.42 -10.31
N GLY A 445 -9.89 4.76 -9.19
CA GLY A 445 -10.52 5.23 -7.97
C GLY A 445 -9.54 6.04 -7.13
N ASP A 446 -10.04 6.75 -6.11
CA ASP A 446 -9.26 7.74 -5.36
C ASP A 446 -7.99 7.14 -4.74
N LEU A 447 -8.06 5.93 -4.16
CA LEU A 447 -6.89 5.24 -3.60
C LEU A 447 -5.82 4.90 -4.65
N LEU A 448 -6.21 4.52 -5.86
CA LEU A 448 -5.26 4.24 -6.94
C LEU A 448 -4.64 5.52 -7.50
N ASN A 449 -5.40 6.62 -7.53
CA ASN A 449 -4.86 7.92 -7.93
C ASN A 449 -3.83 8.41 -6.90
N GLU A 450 -4.12 8.25 -5.60
CA GLU A 450 -3.14 8.53 -4.54
C GLU A 450 -1.91 7.63 -4.66
N ALA A 451 -2.09 6.31 -4.86
CA ALA A 451 -0.97 5.40 -5.08
C ALA A 451 -0.08 5.85 -6.26
N GLN A 452 -0.69 6.26 -7.37
CA GLN A 452 0.03 6.77 -8.53
C GLN A 452 0.79 8.07 -8.21
N SER A 453 0.16 9.01 -7.49
CA SER A 453 0.82 10.25 -7.08
C SER A 453 2.01 9.99 -6.16
N ARG A 454 1.91 9.06 -5.22
CA ARG A 454 3.04 8.69 -4.33
C ARG A 454 4.17 8.02 -5.09
N LEU A 455 3.85 7.18 -6.08
CA LEU A 455 4.86 6.57 -6.95
C LEU A 455 5.62 7.63 -7.76
N GLN A 456 4.90 8.61 -8.31
CA GLN A 456 5.52 9.72 -9.04
C GLN A 456 6.46 10.51 -8.13
N ASN A 457 6.02 10.88 -6.92
CA ASN A 457 6.87 11.57 -5.95
C ASN A 457 8.14 10.76 -5.63
N ALA A 458 8.00 9.45 -5.43
CA ALA A 458 9.11 8.57 -5.16
C ALA A 458 10.12 8.52 -6.31
N GLN A 459 9.64 8.54 -7.57
CA GLN A 459 10.48 8.58 -8.77
C GLN A 459 11.21 9.92 -8.89
N GLU A 460 10.54 11.04 -8.62
CA GLU A 460 11.14 12.38 -8.62
C GLU A 460 12.25 12.49 -7.57
N GLN A 461 11.97 12.07 -6.33
CA GLN A 461 12.94 12.04 -5.24
C GLN A 461 14.15 11.15 -5.54
N PHE A 462 13.94 10.02 -6.22
CA PHE A 462 15.04 9.14 -6.64
C PHE A 462 15.97 9.82 -7.64
N VAL A 463 15.40 10.59 -8.59
CA VAL A 463 16.17 11.36 -9.58
C VAL A 463 16.92 12.52 -8.91
N GLU A 464 16.34 13.14 -7.87
CA GLU A 464 16.99 14.15 -7.03
C GLU A 464 18.02 13.56 -6.03
N GLU A 465 18.29 12.25 -6.09
CA GLU A 465 19.21 11.51 -5.20
C GLU A 465 18.80 11.53 -3.70
N VAL A 466 17.53 11.82 -3.42
CA VAL A 466 16.95 11.80 -2.07
C VAL A 466 16.34 10.42 -1.81
N TYR A 467 17.22 9.42 -1.67
CA TYR A 467 16.81 8.01 -1.67
C TYR A 467 15.99 7.58 -0.45
N ALA A 468 16.21 8.20 0.72
CA ALA A 468 15.41 7.89 1.92
C ALA A 468 13.94 8.32 1.74
N ALA A 469 13.69 9.56 1.27
CA ALA A 469 12.36 10.00 0.89
C ALA A 469 11.73 9.09 -0.19
N SER A 470 12.48 8.80 -1.25
CA SER A 470 12.04 7.93 -2.35
C SER A 470 11.59 6.55 -1.88
N LEU A 471 12.38 5.92 -1.00
CA LEU A 471 12.04 4.63 -0.40
C LEU A 471 10.70 4.69 0.35
N PHE A 472 10.51 5.71 1.18
CA PHE A 472 9.29 5.84 1.99
C PHE A 472 8.07 6.21 1.15
N SER A 473 8.20 7.09 0.15
CA SER A 473 7.08 7.38 -0.77
C SER A 473 6.71 6.19 -1.67
N ALA A 474 7.68 5.33 -2.02
CA ALA A 474 7.39 4.07 -2.70
C ALA A 474 6.63 3.09 -1.80
N VAL A 475 6.99 3.01 -0.51
CA VAL A 475 6.20 2.28 0.50
C VAL A 475 4.78 2.85 0.60
N GLU A 476 4.63 4.19 0.62
CA GLU A 476 3.31 4.82 0.68
C GLU A 476 2.44 4.41 -0.50
N SER A 477 2.99 4.46 -1.72
CA SER A 477 2.30 4.03 -2.95
C SER A 477 1.84 2.57 -2.87
N ARG A 478 2.72 1.68 -2.42
CA ARG A 478 2.40 0.27 -2.26
C ARG A 478 1.26 0.06 -1.28
N VAL A 479 1.29 0.70 -0.10
CA VAL A 479 0.22 0.58 0.90
C VAL A 479 -1.11 1.08 0.36
N TYR A 480 -1.14 2.19 -0.41
CA TYR A 480 -2.39 2.62 -1.06
C TYR A 480 -2.93 1.57 -2.05
N CYS A 481 -2.07 0.87 -2.79
CA CYS A 481 -2.48 -0.24 -3.66
C CYS A 481 -3.08 -1.40 -2.85
N GLU A 482 -2.44 -1.76 -1.73
CA GLU A 482 -2.91 -2.83 -0.86
C GLU A 482 -4.27 -2.49 -0.23
N VAL A 483 -4.42 -1.28 0.30
CA VAL A 483 -5.70 -0.81 0.84
C VAL A 483 -6.78 -0.75 -0.23
N ALA A 484 -6.46 -0.34 -1.47
CA ALA A 484 -7.42 -0.36 -2.56
C ALA A 484 -7.98 -1.77 -2.83
N LEU A 485 -7.11 -2.80 -2.80
CA LEU A 485 -7.50 -4.20 -2.97
C LEU A 485 -8.32 -4.72 -1.77
N ILE A 486 -7.91 -4.36 -0.55
CA ILE A 486 -8.59 -4.75 0.68
C ILE A 486 -9.99 -4.11 0.75
N SER A 487 -10.12 -2.82 0.40
CA SER A 487 -11.38 -2.08 0.41
C SER A 487 -12.32 -2.54 -0.70
N TYR A 488 -11.80 -2.91 -1.87
CA TYR A 488 -12.64 -3.46 -2.94
C TYR A 488 -13.26 -4.82 -2.58
N SER A 489 -12.54 -5.63 -1.81
CA SER A 489 -12.96 -6.99 -1.47
C SER A 489 -13.93 -7.07 -0.27
N ALA A 490 -14.19 -5.95 0.42
CA ALA A 490 -14.94 -5.94 1.68
C ALA A 490 -16.29 -5.22 1.58
N GLN A 491 -17.29 -5.71 2.32
CA GLN A 491 -18.47 -4.92 2.72
C GLN A 491 -18.16 -4.11 3.98
N ASP A 492 -18.92 -3.07 4.31
CA ASP A 492 -18.61 -2.14 5.43
C ASP A 492 -18.35 -2.86 6.78
N GLU A 493 -19.17 -3.83 7.18
CA GLU A 493 -18.96 -4.60 8.44
C GLU A 493 -17.71 -5.50 8.41
N ALA A 494 -17.22 -5.88 7.23
CA ALA A 494 -16.00 -6.65 7.07
C ALA A 494 -14.73 -5.78 7.12
N LEU A 495 -14.86 -4.45 6.94
CA LEU A 495 -13.72 -3.53 7.00
C LEU A 495 -13.17 -3.38 8.43
N ASP A 496 -14.03 -3.37 9.45
CA ASP A 496 -13.57 -3.27 10.84
C ASP A 496 -12.71 -4.47 11.25
N GLN A 497 -13.10 -5.68 10.83
CA GLN A 497 -12.31 -6.90 11.06
C GLN A 497 -10.95 -6.83 10.35
N LYS A 498 -10.89 -6.21 9.16
CA LYS A 498 -9.65 -6.00 8.42
C LYS A 498 -8.75 -4.98 9.12
N VAL A 499 -9.32 -3.94 9.74
CA VAL A 499 -8.59 -3.00 10.59
C VAL A 499 -7.96 -3.72 11.77
N ASP A 500 -8.71 -4.60 12.46
CA ASP A 500 -8.16 -5.37 13.58
C ASP A 500 -6.98 -6.26 13.16
N ARG A 501 -7.08 -6.95 12.01
CA ARG A 501 -5.95 -7.70 11.45
C ARG A 501 -4.75 -6.81 11.11
N ALA A 502 -4.99 -5.62 10.54
CA ALA A 502 -3.93 -4.66 10.27
C ALA A 502 -3.26 -4.17 11.57
N ARG A 503 -4.02 -4.01 12.67
CA ARG A 503 -3.47 -3.70 14.00
C ARG A 503 -2.58 -4.82 14.50
N GLU A 504 -2.99 -6.07 14.39
CA GLU A 504 -2.17 -7.23 14.79
C GLU A 504 -0.86 -7.30 14.00
N ARG A 505 -0.92 -7.14 12.67
CA ARG A 505 0.27 -7.14 11.80
C ARG A 505 1.22 -6.00 12.11
N ALA A 506 0.71 -4.77 12.25
CA ALA A 506 1.52 -3.62 12.62
C ALA A 506 2.16 -3.80 14.01
N THR A 507 1.41 -4.34 14.99
CA THR A 507 1.92 -4.67 16.33
C THR A 507 3.08 -5.65 16.25
N LYS A 508 2.91 -6.74 15.49
CA LYS A 508 3.96 -7.75 15.29
C LYS A 508 5.20 -7.16 14.62
N ALA A 509 5.03 -6.32 13.61
CA ALA A 509 6.14 -5.67 12.91
C ALA A 509 6.92 -4.74 13.86
N ILE A 510 6.23 -3.91 14.64
CA ILE A 510 6.84 -3.02 15.65
C ILE A 510 7.61 -3.83 16.69
N GLU A 511 7.01 -4.86 17.27
CA GLU A 511 7.68 -5.70 18.28
C GLU A 511 8.88 -6.47 17.70
N THR A 512 8.79 -6.90 16.44
CA THR A 512 9.94 -7.52 15.74
C THR A 512 11.08 -6.53 15.58
N SER A 513 10.78 -5.28 15.20
CA SER A 513 11.76 -4.18 15.09
C SER A 513 12.46 -3.94 16.43
N ARG A 514 11.67 -3.86 17.52
CA ARG A 514 12.16 -3.68 18.90
C ARG A 514 13.07 -4.83 19.36
N GLN A 515 12.73 -6.07 19.01
CA GLN A 515 13.57 -7.23 19.31
C GLN A 515 14.94 -7.18 18.59
N GLN A 516 15.03 -6.47 17.47
CA GLN A 516 16.28 -6.20 16.76
C GLN A 516 17.04 -5.00 17.33
N GLY A 517 16.52 -4.36 18.38
CA GLY A 517 17.12 -3.17 19.00
C GLY A 517 16.81 -1.87 18.24
N ILE A 518 15.82 -1.87 17.35
CA ILE A 518 15.37 -0.70 16.60
C ILE A 518 14.06 -0.23 17.21
N GLU A 519 13.99 1.04 17.64
CA GLU A 519 12.71 1.65 18.01
C GLU A 519 12.09 2.34 16.78
N PRO A 520 10.98 1.83 16.22
CA PRO A 520 10.43 2.36 14.98
C PRO A 520 9.49 3.54 15.29
N VAL A 521 10.07 4.69 15.65
CA VAL A 521 9.35 5.88 16.12
C VAL A 521 8.24 6.34 15.17
N LEU A 522 8.48 6.30 13.85
CA LEU A 522 7.47 6.71 12.88
C LEU A 522 6.33 5.69 12.77
N ALA A 523 6.63 4.40 12.86
CA ALA A 523 5.61 3.35 12.87
C ALA A 523 4.71 3.43 14.11
N VAL A 524 5.31 3.61 15.29
CA VAL A 524 4.57 3.79 16.56
C VAL A 524 3.68 5.02 16.49
N SER A 525 4.16 6.10 15.88
CA SER A 525 3.39 7.33 15.68
C SER A 525 2.15 7.09 14.82
N PHE A 526 2.30 6.44 13.65
CA PHE A 526 1.16 6.11 12.80
C PHE A 526 0.18 5.14 13.46
N TYR A 527 0.68 4.17 14.21
CA TYR A 527 -0.19 3.28 14.99
C TYR A 527 -1.01 4.07 16.01
N GLU A 528 -0.38 4.91 16.85
CA GLU A 528 -1.08 5.71 17.85
C GLU A 528 -2.18 6.58 17.22
N LEU A 529 -1.88 7.22 16.08
CA LEU A 529 -2.82 8.09 15.37
C LEU A 529 -4.13 7.36 15.06
N THR A 530 -4.06 6.07 14.68
CA THR A 530 -5.22 5.25 14.31
C THR A 530 -6.21 5.03 15.46
N GLN A 531 -5.79 5.21 16.72
CA GLN A 531 -6.70 5.13 17.88
C GLN A 531 -7.72 6.28 17.94
N SER A 532 -7.52 7.31 17.12
CA SER A 532 -8.40 8.49 17.02
C SER A 532 -9.10 8.63 15.66
N ILE A 533 -8.95 7.63 14.78
CA ILE A 533 -9.53 7.62 13.44
C ILE A 533 -10.70 6.65 13.42
N ASP A 534 -11.87 7.16 13.01
CA ASP A 534 -13.09 6.35 12.88
C ASP A 534 -13.23 5.75 11.48
N ASP A 535 -12.59 6.34 10.45
CA ASP A 535 -12.66 5.84 9.08
C ASP A 535 -11.80 4.57 8.92
N PRO A 536 -12.40 3.42 8.55
CA PRO A 536 -11.66 2.17 8.42
C PRO A 536 -10.61 2.20 7.32
N THR A 537 -10.88 2.89 6.20
CA THR A 537 -9.94 2.98 5.08
C THR A 537 -8.70 3.76 5.48
N GLN A 538 -8.87 4.90 6.16
CA GLN A 538 -7.76 5.70 6.68
C GLN A 538 -6.98 4.95 7.77
N SER A 539 -7.68 4.21 8.63
CA SER A 539 -7.03 3.33 9.62
C SER A 539 -6.16 2.27 8.96
N LEU A 540 -6.65 1.61 7.90
CA LEU A 540 -5.89 0.63 7.12
C LEU A 540 -4.63 1.24 6.50
N ILE A 541 -4.70 2.48 5.99
CA ILE A 541 -3.54 3.18 5.41
C ILE A 541 -2.47 3.39 6.48
N TYR A 542 -2.80 4.00 7.62
CA TYR A 542 -1.81 4.30 8.65
C TYR A 542 -1.28 3.05 9.35
N LEU A 543 -2.09 2.00 9.52
CA LEU A 543 -1.62 0.71 10.01
C LEU A 543 -0.69 0.02 9.01
N GLY A 544 -1.01 0.09 7.72
CA GLY A 544 -0.12 -0.38 6.65
C GLY A 544 1.21 0.37 6.64
N TYR A 545 1.21 1.69 6.84
CA TYR A 545 2.45 2.47 7.02
C TYR A 545 3.21 2.02 8.27
N ALA A 546 2.53 1.84 9.40
CA ALA A 546 3.18 1.37 10.62
C ALA A 546 3.87 0.02 10.42
N GLU A 547 3.19 -0.93 9.78
CA GLU A 547 3.73 -2.25 9.47
C GLU A 547 4.96 -2.20 8.55
N GLU A 548 4.85 -1.48 7.43
CA GLU A 548 5.90 -1.40 6.42
C GLU A 548 7.12 -0.61 6.93
N VAL A 549 6.91 0.49 7.64
CA VAL A 549 7.99 1.28 8.25
C VAL A 549 8.69 0.49 9.35
N ALA A 550 7.97 -0.24 10.20
CA ALA A 550 8.59 -1.09 11.21
C ALA A 550 9.39 -2.26 10.59
N SER A 551 8.99 -2.71 9.40
CA SER A 551 9.67 -3.77 8.64
C SER A 551 10.83 -3.28 7.78
N MET A 552 11.12 -1.97 7.76
CA MET A 552 12.07 -1.34 6.82
C MET A 552 13.48 -1.93 6.85
N ALA A 553 13.94 -2.37 8.03
CA ALA A 553 15.24 -3.02 8.18
C ALA A 553 15.42 -4.22 7.24
N LYS A 554 14.36 -5.00 7.01
CA LYS A 554 14.39 -6.15 6.10
C LYS A 554 14.71 -5.73 4.67
N TYR A 555 14.12 -4.63 4.19
CA TYR A 555 14.35 -4.14 2.82
C TYR A 555 15.78 -3.62 2.62
N ILE A 556 16.37 -3.06 3.68
CA ILE A 556 17.73 -2.53 3.67
C ILE A 556 18.76 -3.66 3.76
N GLU A 557 18.52 -4.68 4.58
CA GLU A 557 19.39 -5.85 4.75
C GLU A 557 19.34 -6.83 3.57
N ALA A 558 18.20 -6.93 2.89
CA ALA A 558 17.96 -7.79 1.72
C ALA A 558 18.80 -7.46 0.48
N GLN A 559 19.54 -6.34 0.48
CA GLN A 559 20.24 -5.90 -0.72
C GLN A 559 21.45 -6.82 -1.00
N PRO A 560 21.56 -7.41 -2.22
CA PRO A 560 22.68 -8.27 -2.55
C PRO A 560 23.99 -7.48 -2.45
N SER A 561 24.98 -8.04 -1.74
CA SER A 561 26.33 -7.49 -1.72
C SER A 561 26.94 -7.62 -3.13
N LEU A 562 26.76 -6.61 -3.97
CA LEU A 562 27.39 -6.56 -5.27
C LEU A 562 28.89 -6.25 -5.08
N SER A 563 29.70 -7.29 -4.95
CA SER A 563 31.14 -7.15 -5.20
C SER A 563 31.32 -6.80 -6.67
N VAL A 564 31.54 -5.52 -6.96
CA VAL A 564 31.84 -5.05 -8.31
C VAL A 564 33.12 -5.74 -8.79
N VAL A 565 32.97 -6.75 -9.66
CA VAL A 565 34.09 -7.27 -10.44
C VAL A 565 34.44 -6.19 -11.46
N THR A 566 35.43 -5.38 -11.15
CA THR A 566 36.05 -4.46 -12.11
C THR A 566 36.82 -5.27 -13.15
N GLY A 567 36.13 -5.75 -14.17
CA GLY A 567 36.73 -6.25 -15.40
C GLY A 567 36.76 -5.11 -16.43
N GLU A 568 37.95 -4.65 -16.79
CA GLU A 568 38.14 -3.68 -17.88
C GLU A 568 37.50 -4.21 -19.19
N PRO A 569 36.82 -3.34 -19.98
CA PRO A 569 36.26 -3.76 -21.25
C PRO A 569 37.37 -3.91 -22.30
N SER A 570 37.53 -5.12 -22.85
CA SER A 570 38.33 -5.36 -24.04
C SER A 570 37.67 -4.76 -25.28
N GLU A 571 38.41 -3.93 -26.01
CA GLU A 571 38.02 -3.36 -27.30
C GLU A 571 37.61 -4.44 -28.32
N GLY A 572 36.49 -4.25 -29.01
CA GLY A 572 36.15 -5.05 -30.16
C GLY A 572 34.80 -4.76 -30.82
N GLY A 573 34.84 -4.07 -31.97
CA GLY A 573 33.94 -4.36 -33.10
C GLY A 573 32.72 -3.46 -33.28
N SER A 574 32.90 -2.36 -33.99
CA SER A 574 31.82 -1.56 -34.58
C SER A 574 31.08 -2.33 -35.69
N THR A 575 29.75 -2.41 -35.61
CA THR A 575 28.89 -2.55 -36.79
C THR A 575 27.67 -1.64 -36.66
N SER A 576 27.49 -0.81 -37.67
CA SER A 576 26.40 0.14 -37.85
C SER A 576 25.07 -0.55 -38.13
N GLY A 577 23.99 -0.05 -37.51
CA GLY A 577 22.61 -0.37 -37.81
C GLY A 577 21.76 0.89 -37.63
N SER A 578 21.01 1.23 -38.67
CA SER A 578 20.28 2.48 -38.88
C SER A 578 19.27 2.83 -37.78
N GLY A 579 19.27 4.10 -37.37
CA GLY A 579 18.20 4.68 -36.56
C GLY A 579 16.90 4.80 -37.34
N THR A 580 15.83 4.29 -36.73
CA THR A 580 14.45 4.63 -37.07
C THR A 580 13.88 5.35 -35.85
N GLU A 581 13.49 6.61 -36.04
CA GLU A 581 12.80 7.43 -35.04
C GLU A 581 11.49 6.73 -34.63
N SER A 582 11.35 6.44 -33.34
CA SER A 582 10.08 6.01 -32.73
C SER A 582 9.45 7.23 -32.07
N SER A 583 8.39 7.73 -32.68
CA SER A 583 7.54 8.80 -32.20
C SER A 583 6.87 8.44 -30.86
N THR A 584 7.11 9.28 -29.86
CA THR A 584 6.38 9.35 -28.59
C THR A 584 4.91 9.75 -28.85
N PRO A 585 3.90 9.09 -28.26
CA PRO A 585 2.53 9.57 -28.34
C PRO A 585 2.34 10.77 -27.39
N GLU A 586 1.91 11.91 -27.93
CA GLU A 586 1.40 13.05 -27.17
C GLU A 586 0.09 12.67 -26.44
N LEU A 587 0.01 13.05 -25.16
CA LEU A 587 -1.16 12.92 -24.30
C LEU A 587 -2.23 13.97 -24.67
N PRO A 588 -3.54 13.68 -24.55
CA PRO A 588 -4.57 14.70 -24.67
C PRO A 588 -4.61 15.56 -23.40
N GLU A 589 -4.48 16.88 -23.58
CA GLU A 589 -4.78 17.89 -22.57
C GLU A 589 -6.23 17.78 -22.11
N SER A 590 -6.47 17.77 -20.79
CA SER A 590 -7.81 17.90 -20.22
C SER A 590 -8.14 19.39 -20.06
N GLU A 591 -9.21 19.83 -20.70
CA GLU A 591 -9.74 21.19 -20.56
C GLU A 591 -10.29 21.43 -19.13
N PRO A 592 -10.02 22.59 -18.51
CA PRO A 592 -10.58 22.93 -17.21
C PRO A 592 -12.07 23.25 -17.34
N ALA A 593 -12.86 22.67 -16.44
CA ALA A 593 -14.30 22.90 -16.33
C ALA A 593 -14.61 24.39 -16.05
N GLN A 594 -15.42 25.00 -16.92
CA GLN A 594 -15.98 26.34 -16.73
C GLN A 594 -16.96 26.34 -15.55
N GLN A 595 -16.66 27.07 -14.48
CA GLN A 595 -17.64 27.50 -13.49
C GLN A 595 -17.93 28.99 -13.64
N ASN A 596 -19.23 29.30 -13.77
CA ASN A 596 -19.76 30.65 -13.99
C ASN A 596 -19.52 31.55 -12.78
N ASP A 597 -19.07 32.75 -13.12
CA ASP A 597 -18.83 33.89 -12.25
C ASP A 597 -20.16 34.53 -11.77
N SER A 598 -20.31 34.69 -10.46
CA SER A 598 -21.17 35.74 -9.90
C SER A 598 -20.67 36.18 -8.52
N SER A 599 -20.22 37.44 -8.50
CA SER A 599 -19.82 38.29 -7.38
C SER A 599 -20.66 38.17 -6.11
N VAL A 600 -20.03 37.76 -5.00
CA VAL A 600 -19.86 38.45 -3.68
C VAL A 600 -19.07 37.44 -2.83
N GLY A 601 -17.76 37.66 -2.71
CA GLY A 601 -16.83 36.71 -2.07
C GLY A 601 -17.12 36.52 -0.59
N THR A 602 -17.72 35.38 -0.24
CA THR A 602 -17.63 34.82 1.10
C THR A 602 -16.31 34.06 1.17
N LEU A 603 -15.51 34.25 2.23
CA LEU A 603 -14.35 33.40 2.47
C LEU A 603 -14.87 31.96 2.60
N GLY A 604 -14.56 31.12 1.62
CA GLY A 604 -14.82 29.68 1.71
C GLY A 604 -14.12 29.15 2.95
N ILE A 605 -14.75 28.19 3.63
CA ILE A 605 -14.04 27.33 4.58
C ILE A 605 -12.88 26.70 3.80
N LEU A 606 -11.67 26.64 4.39
CA LEU A 606 -10.49 25.98 3.83
C LEU A 606 -10.92 24.76 2.99
N GLY A 607 -10.46 24.70 1.74
CA GLY A 607 -10.92 23.74 0.76
C GLY A 607 -10.92 22.34 1.37
N ALA A 608 -12.08 21.67 1.32
CA ALA A 608 -12.25 20.34 1.91
C ALA A 608 -11.15 19.36 1.48
N GLY A 609 -10.64 19.49 0.25
CA GLY A 609 -9.54 18.66 -0.26
C GLY A 609 -8.21 18.78 0.50
N ILE A 610 -7.90 19.92 1.13
CA ILE A 610 -6.63 20.11 1.81
C ILE A 610 -6.71 19.74 3.31
N VAL A 611 -7.90 19.84 3.92
CA VAL A 611 -8.16 19.32 5.28
C VAL A 611 -8.31 17.79 5.27
N ILE A 612 -8.93 17.23 4.22
CA ILE A 612 -9.07 15.77 4.03
C ILE A 612 -7.70 15.08 3.85
N GLY A 613 -6.75 15.74 3.17
CA GLY A 613 -5.42 15.19 2.91
C GLY A 613 -4.48 15.13 4.13
N ILE A 614 -4.85 15.74 5.27
CA ILE A 614 -3.98 15.83 6.44
C ILE A 614 -4.51 15.01 7.62
N LEU A 615 -5.82 15.05 7.93
CA LEU A 615 -6.47 14.22 8.95
C LEU A 615 -7.97 14.15 8.66
N GLY A 616 -8.35 13.33 7.69
CA GLY A 616 -9.75 13.09 7.33
C GLY A 616 -10.57 12.29 8.35
N SER A 617 -10.74 12.77 9.59
CA SER A 617 -11.68 12.14 10.54
C SER A 617 -12.69 13.08 11.19
N TRP A 618 -12.53 14.41 11.10
CA TRP A 618 -13.48 15.34 11.78
C TRP A 618 -14.40 16.13 10.84
N PHE A 619 -13.97 16.43 9.61
CA PHE A 619 -14.76 17.28 8.69
C PHE A 619 -16.02 16.58 8.14
N VAL A 620 -16.03 15.25 8.09
CA VAL A 620 -17.12 14.44 7.50
C VAL A 620 -18.37 14.41 8.40
N MET A 621 -18.25 14.53 9.72
CA MET A 621 -19.41 14.48 10.62
C MET A 621 -20.34 15.72 10.53
N ARG A 622 -19.84 16.89 10.10
CA ARG A 622 -20.67 18.13 10.09
C ARG A 622 -21.51 18.33 8.82
N LEU A 623 -21.19 17.67 7.71
CA LEU A 623 -22.03 17.71 6.49
C LEU A 623 -23.19 16.72 6.55
N ALA A 624 -23.07 15.62 7.28
CA ALA A 624 -24.16 14.65 7.48
C ALA A 624 -25.23 15.11 8.48
N HIS A 625 -24.92 16.07 9.37
CA HIS A 625 -25.86 16.62 10.36
C HIS A 625 -26.50 17.98 9.98
N ARG A 626 -26.36 18.41 8.73
CA ARG A 626 -27.16 19.49 8.15
C ARG A 626 -27.88 19.02 6.87
N GLN A 627 -28.81 18.08 7.04
CA GLN A 627 -30.02 18.01 6.22
C GLN A 627 -31.22 18.45 7.05
#